data_AF-A0A7C7KKD4-F1
#
_entry.id   AF-A0A7C7KKD4-F1
#
_cell.length_a   1.000
_cell.length_b   1.000
_cell.length_c   1.000
_cell.angle_alpha   90.00
_cell.angle_beta   90.00
_cell.angle_gamma   90.00
#
_symmetry.space_group_name_H-M   'P 1'
#
loop_
_entity.id
_entity.type
_entity.pdbx_description
1 polymer ?
#
loop_
_entity_poly.entity_id
_entity_poly.type
_entity_poly.pdbx_seq_one_letter_code
_entity_poly.pdbx_strand_id
1 'polypeptide(L)'
;MGSPSVPPQAKADSPPAPAPLRLPAAPVLLGAPGRVVWIDRDGEVLSLSAAEAAARARHTPPLVCHGPGLARRLGCDPFPAFDLLELYAFVRPASFCPPSPYGLAAVLGFPKPSEPEAAAALLPQAAAA
;
A
#
# COMPACT_ATOMS: atom_id res chain seq x y z
N MET A 1 -51.58 -0.12 -39.39
CA MET A 1 -50.90 -0.28 -38.09
C MET A 1 -49.43 0.05 -38.29
N GLY A 2 -49.04 1.31 -38.07
CA GLY A 2 -47.67 1.77 -38.25
C GLY A 2 -46.88 1.56 -36.96
N SER A 3 -45.79 0.80 -37.02
CA SER A 3 -44.86 0.66 -35.91
C SER A 3 -44.13 1.98 -35.66
N PRO A 4 -43.98 2.44 -34.40
CA PRO A 4 -43.19 3.63 -34.12
C PRO A 4 -41.70 3.31 -34.29
N SER A 5 -40.99 4.15 -35.04
CA SER A 5 -39.54 4.11 -35.15
C SER A 5 -38.94 4.79 -33.91
N VAL A 6 -38.13 4.06 -33.14
CA VAL A 6 -37.42 4.59 -31.97
C VAL A 6 -36.20 5.38 -32.46
N PRO A 7 -36.00 6.64 -32.02
CA PRO A 7 -34.81 7.40 -32.39
C PRO A 7 -33.54 6.79 -31.77
N PRO A 8 -32.38 6.88 -32.46
CA PRO A 8 -31.12 6.37 -31.92
C PRO A 8 -30.74 7.17 -30.66
N GLN A 9 -30.58 6.47 -29.53
CA GLN A 9 -30.08 7.07 -28.30
C GLN A 9 -28.64 7.56 -28.53
N ALA A 10 -28.40 8.83 -28.23
CA ALA A 10 -27.08 9.42 -28.20
C ALA A 10 -26.21 8.64 -27.20
N LYS A 11 -25.10 8.07 -27.68
CA LYS A 11 -24.10 7.38 -26.86
C LYS A 11 -23.57 8.41 -25.86
N ALA A 12 -23.98 8.31 -24.60
CA ALA A 12 -23.45 9.15 -23.53
C ALA A 12 -21.92 9.01 -23.53
N ASP A 13 -21.22 10.14 -23.59
CA ASP A 13 -19.77 10.17 -23.58
C ASP A 13 -19.30 9.65 -22.21
N SER A 14 -18.66 8.48 -22.19
CA SER A 14 -18.12 7.93 -20.94
C SER A 14 -17.05 8.88 -20.41
N PRO A 15 -16.96 9.10 -19.09
CA PRO A 15 -15.90 9.92 -18.53
C PRO A 15 -14.54 9.35 -18.94
N PRO A 16 -13.54 10.21 -19.21
CA PRO A 16 -12.20 9.76 -19.55
C PRO A 16 -11.66 8.87 -18.43
N ALA A 17 -11.01 7.76 -18.80
CA ALA A 17 -10.40 6.87 -17.83
C ALA A 17 -9.41 7.65 -16.94
N PRO A 18 -9.37 7.38 -15.62
CA PRO A 18 -8.48 8.09 -14.72
C PRO A 18 -7.02 7.90 -15.16
N ALA A 19 -6.24 8.99 -15.10
CA ALA A 19 -4.81 8.95 -15.36
C ALA A 19 -4.11 8.00 -14.35
N PRO A 20 -3.05 7.28 -14.77
CA PRO A 20 -2.37 6.34 -13.88
C PRO A 20 -1.78 7.05 -12.66
N LEU A 21 -2.07 6.53 -11.47
CA LEU A 21 -1.54 7.04 -10.21
C LEU A 21 0.00 6.89 -10.20
N ARG A 22 0.70 7.97 -9.85
CA ARG A 22 2.15 7.96 -9.66
C ARG A 22 2.47 7.84 -8.18
N LEU A 23 3.08 6.73 -7.79
CA LEU A 23 3.57 6.53 -6.44
C LEU A 23 4.98 7.13 -6.28
N PRO A 24 5.35 7.60 -5.09
CA PRO A 24 6.73 7.96 -4.79
C PRO A 24 7.66 6.76 -5.05
N ALA A 25 8.86 7.03 -5.56
CA ALA A 25 9.94 6.04 -5.62
C ALA A 25 10.54 5.84 -4.20
N ALA A 26 9.73 5.27 -3.32
CA ALA A 26 10.07 5.00 -1.93
C ALA A 26 10.41 3.52 -1.75
N PRO A 27 11.41 3.19 -0.91
CA PRO A 27 11.62 1.81 -0.49
C PRO A 27 10.42 1.33 0.34
N VAL A 28 10.22 0.02 0.45
CA VAL A 28 9.21 -0.58 1.31
C VAL A 28 9.87 -1.14 2.56
N LEU A 29 9.23 -0.96 3.72
CA LEU A 29 9.70 -1.53 4.98
C LEU A 29 8.60 -2.31 5.70
N LEU A 30 8.89 -3.57 6.01
CA LEU A 30 7.97 -4.46 6.70
C LEU A 30 8.69 -5.23 7.81
N GLY A 31 8.10 -5.24 9.01
CA GLY A 31 8.60 -6.03 10.13
C GLY A 31 8.07 -7.46 10.12
N ALA A 32 8.98 -8.45 10.13
CA ALA A 32 8.66 -9.88 10.15
C ALA A 32 9.21 -10.57 11.42
N PRO A 33 8.75 -11.77 11.79
CA PRO A 33 9.36 -12.51 12.91
C PRO A 33 10.86 -12.72 12.66
N GLY A 34 11.71 -12.25 13.59
CA GLY A 34 13.16 -12.42 13.56
C GLY A 34 13.93 -11.57 12.54
N ARG A 35 13.26 -10.84 11.63
CA ARG A 35 13.92 -10.01 10.60
C ARG A 35 13.08 -8.82 10.18
N VAL A 36 13.67 -7.93 9.40
CA VAL A 36 12.98 -6.83 8.74
C VAL A 36 13.17 -6.98 7.23
N VAL A 37 12.07 -6.91 6.47
CA VAL A 37 12.11 -6.91 5.01
C VAL A 37 12.20 -5.47 4.53
N TRP A 38 13.23 -5.18 3.75
CA TRP A 38 13.42 -3.92 3.05
C TRP A 38 13.40 -4.21 1.55
N ILE A 39 12.49 -3.57 0.82
CA ILE A 39 12.54 -3.56 -0.64
C ILE A 39 13.07 -2.19 -1.05
N ASP A 40 14.19 -2.13 -1.74
CA ASP A 40 14.73 -0.86 -2.18
C ASP A 40 13.95 -0.26 -3.37
N ARG A 41 14.44 0.86 -3.90
CA ARG A 41 13.77 1.57 -5.01
C ARG A 41 13.86 0.83 -6.34
N ASP A 42 14.84 -0.07 -6.47
CA ASP A 42 15.08 -0.88 -7.66
C ASP A 42 14.34 -2.23 -7.57
N GLY A 43 13.72 -2.52 -6.43
CA GLY A 43 12.96 -3.74 -6.17
C GLY A 43 13.79 -4.86 -5.53
N GLU A 44 15.03 -4.58 -5.12
CA GLU A 44 15.87 -5.57 -4.43
C GLU A 44 15.33 -5.83 -3.02
N VAL A 45 15.14 -7.11 -2.71
CA VAL A 45 14.63 -7.56 -1.41
C VAL A 45 15.81 -7.87 -0.49
N LEU A 46 15.90 -7.13 0.61
CA LEU A 46 16.92 -7.27 1.63
C LEU A 46 16.30 -7.70 2.97
N SER A 47 16.96 -8.63 3.64
CA SER A 47 16.67 -8.96 5.04
C SER A 47 17.63 -8.18 5.93
N LEU A 48 17.09 -7.29 6.75
CA LEU A 48 17.86 -6.41 7.63
C LEU A 48 17.61 -6.76 9.11
N SER A 49 18.58 -6.40 9.96
CA SER A 49 18.32 -6.27 11.39
C SER A 49 17.42 -5.07 11.69
N ALA A 50 16.83 -5.04 12.89
CA ALA A 50 16.02 -3.92 13.34
C ALA A 50 16.80 -2.59 13.36
N ALA A 51 18.06 -2.62 13.79
CA ALA A 51 18.91 -1.44 13.88
C ALA A 51 19.26 -0.88 12.49
N GLU A 52 19.63 -1.75 11.54
CA GLU A 52 19.92 -1.33 10.16
C GLU A 52 18.69 -0.76 9.47
N ALA A 53 17.53 -1.41 9.65
CA ALA A 53 16.26 -0.93 9.12
C ALA A 53 15.89 0.45 9.68
N ALA A 54 16.01 0.66 10.99
CA ALA A 54 15.74 1.94 11.63
C ALA A 54 16.68 3.05 11.13
N ALA A 55 17.96 2.75 10.97
CA ALA A 55 18.94 3.69 10.41
C ALA A 55 18.56 4.09 8.97
N ARG A 56 18.26 3.11 8.11
CA ARG A 56 17.85 3.38 6.73
C ARG A 56 16.55 4.18 6.64
N ALA A 57 15.55 3.82 7.43
CA ALA A 57 14.23 4.46 7.41
C ALA A 57 14.29 5.95 7.81
N ARG A 58 15.21 6.33 8.69
CA ARG A 58 15.42 7.74 9.08
C ARG A 58 16.02 8.58 7.95
N HIS A 59 16.83 7.98 7.08
CA HIS A 59 17.44 8.68 5.95
C HIS A 59 16.55 8.71 4.72
N THR A 60 15.80 7.63 4.48
CA THR A 60 14.88 7.52 3.35
C THR A 60 13.53 7.02 3.84
N PRO A 61 12.50 7.88 3.87
CA PRO A 61 11.16 7.52 4.31
C PRO A 61 10.60 6.35 3.49
N PRO A 62 10.30 5.20 4.12
CA PRO A 62 9.76 4.05 3.42
C PRO A 62 8.23 4.07 3.34
N LEU A 63 7.69 3.32 2.39
CA LEU A 63 6.30 2.88 2.39
C LEU A 63 6.14 1.79 3.46
N VAL A 64 5.15 1.95 4.34
CA VAL A 64 4.92 1.03 5.46
C VAL A 64 3.43 0.75 5.64
N CYS A 65 3.14 -0.32 6.39
CA CYS A 65 1.82 -0.54 6.96
C CYS A 65 1.98 -0.47 8.49
N HIS A 66 1.34 0.51 9.12
CA HIS A 66 1.39 0.72 10.57
C HIS A 66 2.76 1.20 11.10
N GLY A 67 3.15 2.41 10.72
CA GLY A 67 4.37 3.10 11.14
C GLY A 67 4.61 3.09 12.65
N PRO A 68 3.64 3.48 13.50
CA PRO A 68 3.83 3.43 14.96
C PRO A 68 4.13 2.02 15.49
N GLY A 69 3.43 1.01 14.99
CA GLY A 69 3.68 -0.39 15.37
C GLY A 69 5.04 -0.89 14.87
N LEU A 70 5.44 -0.46 13.67
CA LEU A 70 6.73 -0.79 13.09
C LEU A 70 7.88 -0.15 13.89
N ALA A 71 7.81 1.14 14.23
CA ALA A 71 8.82 1.81 15.06
C ALA A 71 9.01 1.10 16.41
N ARG A 72 7.89 0.73 17.06
CA ARG A 72 7.93 -0.04 18.31
C ARG A 72 8.59 -1.42 18.13
N ARG A 73 8.33 -2.09 17.01
CA ARG A 73 8.96 -3.38 16.66
C ARG A 73 10.46 -3.24 16.39
N LEU A 74 10.88 -2.13 15.78
CA LEU A 74 12.29 -1.84 15.52
C LEU A 74 13.03 -1.37 16.79
N GLY A 75 12.32 -1.06 17.88
CA GLY A 75 12.91 -0.57 19.11
C GLY A 75 13.48 0.85 18.96
N CYS A 76 12.84 1.70 18.14
CA CYS A 76 13.31 3.05 17.85
C CYS A 76 12.17 4.08 17.93
N ASP A 77 12.52 5.37 17.98
CA ASP A 77 11.52 6.45 17.85
C ASP A 77 10.81 6.38 16.49
N PRO A 78 9.58 6.93 16.39
CA PRO A 78 8.92 7.15 15.11
C PRO A 78 9.81 7.89 14.12
N PHE A 79 9.67 7.52 12.84
CA PHE A 79 10.39 8.10 11.72
C PHE A 79 9.41 8.46 10.61
N PRO A 80 9.75 9.42 9.72
CA PRO A 80 8.90 9.75 8.59
C PRO A 80 8.69 8.52 7.69
N ALA A 81 7.44 8.26 7.32
CA ALA A 81 7.07 7.14 6.46
C ALA A 81 5.81 7.48 5.66
N PHE A 82 5.62 6.79 4.54
CA PHE A 82 4.35 6.78 3.81
C PHE A 82 3.50 5.63 4.36
N ASP A 83 2.65 5.91 5.37
CA ASP A 83 1.86 4.89 6.04
C ASP A 83 0.54 4.62 5.31
N LEU A 84 0.36 3.38 4.86
CA LEU A 84 -0.83 2.95 4.15
C LEU A 84 -2.09 2.95 5.01
N LEU A 85 -1.99 2.82 6.33
CA LEU A 85 -3.15 2.91 7.20
C LEU A 85 -3.61 4.36 7.39
N GLU A 86 -2.68 5.31 7.40
CA GLU A 86 -3.02 6.74 7.38
C GLU A 86 -3.68 7.10 6.06
N LEU A 87 -3.12 6.66 4.93
CA LEU A 87 -3.73 6.83 3.61
C LEU A 87 -5.12 6.20 3.56
N TYR A 88 -5.26 4.94 4.00
CA TYR A 88 -6.54 4.23 4.02
C TYR A 88 -7.59 4.98 4.84
N ALA A 89 -7.24 5.42 6.05
CA ALA A 89 -8.16 6.18 6.91
C ALA A 89 -8.58 7.51 6.27
N PHE A 90 -7.69 8.15 5.50
CA PHE A 90 -7.99 9.38 4.77
C PHE A 90 -8.95 9.15 3.59
N VAL A 91 -8.71 8.12 2.78
CA VAL A 91 -9.49 7.87 1.55
C VAL A 91 -10.77 7.07 1.78
N ARG A 92 -10.85 6.29 2.87
CA ARG A 92 -11.99 5.45 3.24
C ARG A 92 -12.43 5.76 4.68
N PRO A 93 -13.05 6.93 4.91
CA PRO A 93 -13.45 7.34 6.26
C PRO A 93 -14.45 6.34 6.87
N ALA A 94 -14.40 6.21 8.19
CA ALA A 94 -15.26 5.33 8.98
C ALA A 94 -15.24 3.83 8.56
N SER A 95 -14.19 3.39 7.86
CA SER A 95 -13.99 2.00 7.45
C SER A 95 -12.91 1.34 8.32
N PHE A 96 -13.16 0.10 8.76
CA PHE A 96 -12.19 -0.65 9.56
C PHE A 96 -11.16 -1.37 8.67
N CYS A 97 -9.88 -1.23 9.01
CA CYS A 97 -8.79 -2.01 8.42
C CYS A 97 -7.89 -2.57 9.55
N PRO A 98 -7.67 -3.89 9.65
CA PRO A 98 -6.71 -4.43 10.59
C PRO A 98 -5.32 -3.86 10.30
N PRO A 99 -4.52 -3.51 11.33
CA PRO A 99 -3.27 -2.76 11.15
C PRO A 99 -2.10 -3.67 10.73
N SER A 100 -2.27 -4.37 9.61
CA SER A 100 -1.28 -5.28 9.05
C SER A 100 -1.41 -5.36 7.52
N PRO A 101 -0.32 -5.70 6.80
CA PRO A 101 -0.38 -5.94 5.37
C PRO A 101 -1.42 -6.99 4.96
N TYR A 102 -1.61 -8.03 5.79
CA TYR A 102 -2.62 -9.07 5.55
C TYR A 102 -4.05 -8.54 5.73
N GLY A 103 -4.27 -7.68 6.71
CA GLY A 103 -5.54 -6.99 6.92
C GLY A 103 -5.86 -6.06 5.76
N LEU A 104 -4.86 -5.28 5.32
CA LEU A 104 -4.97 -4.39 4.17
C LEU A 104 -5.31 -5.18 2.89
N ALA A 105 -4.63 -6.32 2.67
CA ALA A 105 -4.94 -7.22 1.56
C ALA A 105 -6.40 -7.67 1.57
N ALA A 106 -6.89 -8.11 2.74
CA ALA A 106 -8.26 -8.59 2.89
C ALA A 106 -9.31 -7.51 2.60
N VAL A 107 -9.12 -6.29 3.11
CA VAL A 107 -10.10 -5.21 2.91
C VAL A 107 -10.07 -4.60 1.51
N LEU A 108 -8.93 -4.69 0.81
CA LEU A 108 -8.78 -4.22 -0.58
C LEU A 108 -9.02 -5.32 -1.62
N GLY A 109 -9.28 -6.57 -1.20
CA GLY A 109 -9.58 -7.68 -2.10
C GLY A 109 -8.37 -8.30 -2.79
N PHE A 110 -7.16 -8.12 -2.26
CA PHE A 110 -5.96 -8.76 -2.78
C PHE A 110 -5.82 -10.21 -2.28
N PRO A 111 -5.14 -11.08 -3.04
CA PRO A 111 -4.73 -12.39 -2.54
C PRO A 111 -3.93 -12.26 -1.25
N LYS A 112 -4.20 -13.13 -0.27
CA LYS A 112 -3.45 -13.17 0.98
C LYS A 112 -1.97 -13.47 0.67
N PRO A 113 -1.02 -12.61 1.07
CA PRO A 113 0.40 -12.91 0.90
C PRO A 113 0.81 -14.19 1.62
N SER A 114 1.63 -15.02 0.98
CA SER A 114 2.14 -16.28 1.55
C SER A 114 3.28 -16.07 2.55
N GLU A 115 4.06 -15.00 2.36
CA GLU A 115 5.30 -14.74 3.10
C GLU A 115 5.54 -13.23 3.30
N PRO A 116 6.45 -12.82 4.20
CA PRO A 116 6.72 -11.41 4.49
C PRO A 116 7.18 -10.59 3.27
N GLU A 117 7.96 -11.19 2.38
CA GLU A 117 8.47 -10.58 1.16
C GLU A 117 7.31 -10.27 0.19
N ALA A 118 6.41 -11.23 -0.01
CA ALA A 118 5.18 -11.01 -0.76
C ALA A 118 4.27 -9.96 -0.11
N ALA A 119 4.20 -9.93 1.23
CA ALA A 119 3.43 -8.93 1.95
C ALA A 119 4.03 -7.51 1.79
N ALA A 120 5.36 -7.40 1.72
CA ALA A 120 6.04 -6.14 1.46
C ALA A 120 5.81 -5.69 0.01
N ALA A 121 5.98 -6.60 -0.96
CA ALA A 121 5.75 -6.33 -2.39
C ALA A 121 4.29 -5.94 -2.72
N LEU A 122 3.33 -6.31 -1.86
CA LEU A 122 1.94 -5.89 -1.98
C LEU A 122 1.73 -4.41 -1.65
N LEU A 123 2.53 -3.80 -0.77
CA LEU A 123 2.25 -2.46 -0.24
C LEU A 123 2.14 -1.39 -1.35
N PRO A 124 3.02 -1.33 -2.37
CA PRO A 124 2.85 -0.39 -3.47
C PRO A 124 1.56 -0.62 -4.27
N GLN A 125 1.12 -1.87 -4.46
CA GLN A 125 -0.13 -2.18 -5.16
C GLN A 125 -1.34 -1.73 -4.35
N ALA A 126 -1.31 -1.98 -3.03
CA ALA A 126 -2.35 -1.53 -2.11
C ALA A 126 -2.46 0.00 -2.04
N ALA A 127 -1.35 0.73 -2.21
CA ALA A 127 -1.33 2.19 -2.27
C ALA A 127 -2.11 2.76 -3.47
N ALA A 128 -2.23 1.98 -4.55
CA ALA A 128 -2.86 2.39 -5.80
C ALA A 128 -4.31 1.92 -5.98
N ALA A 129 -4.91 1.31 -4.94
CA ALA A 129 -6.21 0.64 -4.98
C ALA A 129 -7.38 1.41 -4.34
#